data_AF-A0A950FYR1-F1
#
_entry.id   AF-A0A950FYR1-F1
#
_cell.length_a   1.000
_cell.length_b   1.000
_cell.length_c   1.000
_cell.angle_alpha   90.00
_cell.angle_beta   90.00
_cell.angle_gamma   90.00
#
_symmetry.space_group_name_H-M   'P 1'
#
loop_
_entity.id
_entity.type
_entity.pdbx_description
1 polymer ?
#
loop_
_entity_poly.entity_id
_entity_poly.type
_entity_poly.pdbx_seq_one_letter_code
_entity_poly.pdbx_strand_id
1 'polypeptide(L)' 'MSPDVNSKGGEQPLSNSAIVAKLMQLVENSDLSFYQIASLVGTSGTILSMWLAGTAKPQSTNLAEIEKLLRPQ' A
#
# COMPACT_ATOMS: atom_id res chain seq x y z
N MET A 1 -16.93 -8.06 40.40
CA MET A 1 -15.51 -7.81 40.70
C MET A 1 -14.73 -8.12 39.43
N SER A 2 -14.02 -7.12 38.89
CA SER A 2 -13.26 -7.13 37.62
C SER A 2 -12.05 -8.09 37.67
N PRO A 3 -11.26 -8.33 36.60
CA PRO A 3 -10.69 -7.33 35.64
C PRO A 3 -11.13 -7.58 34.19
N ASP A 4 -11.33 -6.59 33.32
CA ASP A 4 -10.39 -5.60 32.77
C ASP A 4 -9.19 -6.22 32.02
N VAL A 5 -9.34 -6.39 30.70
CA VAL A 5 -8.21 -6.49 29.76
C VAL A 5 -8.48 -5.64 28.52
N ASN A 6 -8.18 -4.35 28.69
CA ASN A 6 -7.70 -3.45 27.65
C ASN A 6 -6.78 -4.18 26.65
N SER A 7 -7.27 -4.45 25.45
CA SER A 7 -6.45 -4.91 24.33
C SER A 7 -6.30 -3.76 23.34
N LYS A 8 -5.22 -3.02 23.56
CA LYS A 8 -4.58 -2.06 22.66
C LYS A 8 -4.87 -2.38 21.19
N GLY A 9 -5.32 -1.37 20.44
CA GLY A 9 -5.36 -1.40 18.98
C GLY A 9 -3.97 -1.70 18.42
N GLY A 10 -3.71 -2.98 18.17
CA GLY A 10 -2.64 -3.41 17.29
C GLY A 10 -3.15 -3.21 15.87
N GLU A 11 -2.54 -2.30 15.13
CA GLU A 11 -2.76 -2.23 13.69
C GLU A 11 -2.47 -3.61 13.12
N GLN A 12 -3.53 -4.35 12.75
CA GLN A 12 -3.34 -5.58 12.00
C GLN A 12 -2.62 -5.22 10.70
N PRO A 13 -1.61 -6.00 10.28
CA PRO A 13 -0.96 -5.79 8.98
C PRO A 13 -2.04 -5.70 7.90
N LEU A 14 -2.00 -4.63 7.11
CA LEU A 14 -2.94 -4.45 6.01
C LEU A 14 -2.80 -5.64 5.05
N SER A 15 -3.93 -6.17 4.59
CA SER A 15 -3.90 -7.19 3.54
C SER A 15 -3.31 -6.63 2.26
N ASN A 16 -2.71 -7.47 1.42
CA ASN A 16 -2.16 -7.03 0.12
C ASN A 16 -3.20 -6.27 -0.73
N SER A 17 -4.49 -6.67 -0.66
CA SER A 17 -5.56 -5.97 -1.35
C SER A 17 -5.83 -4.58 -0.77
N ALA A 18 -5.78 -4.42 0.55
CA ALA A 18 -5.94 -3.13 1.21
C ALA A 18 -4.75 -2.18 0.91
N ILE A 19 -3.53 -2.72 0.83
CA ILE A 19 -2.33 -1.98 0.44
C ILE A 19 -2.46 -1.46 -1.00
N VAL A 20 -2.89 -2.32 -1.94
CA VAL A 20 -3.10 -1.91 -3.34
C VAL A 20 -4.23 -0.89 -3.48
N ALA A 21 -5.32 -1.03 -2.72
CA ALA A 21 -6.40 -0.05 -2.72
C ALA A 21 -5.95 1.34 -2.22
N LYS A 22 -5.12 1.38 -1.18
CA LYS A 22 -4.52 2.64 -0.69
C LYS A 22 -3.53 3.22 -1.70
N LEU A 23 -2.76 2.39 -2.39
CA LEU A 23 -1.89 2.83 -3.47
C LEU A 23 -2.68 3.44 -4.63
N MET A 24 -3.84 2.86 -4.98
CA MET A 24 -4.75 3.43 -5.97
C MET A 24 -5.24 4.83 -5.55
N GLN A 25 -5.66 4.98 -4.29
CA GLN A 25 -6.05 6.28 -3.74
C GLN A 25 -4.91 7.29 -3.79
N LEU A 26 -3.68 6.86 -3.48
CA LEU A 26 -2.51 7.74 -3.60
C LEU A 26 -2.30 8.16 -5.06
N VAL A 27 -2.37 7.24 -6.01
CA VAL A 27 -2.24 7.55 -7.45
C VAL A 27 -3.28 8.58 -7.92
N GLU A 28 -4.52 8.46 -7.46
CA GLU A 28 -5.61 9.38 -7.85
C GLU A 28 -5.49 10.77 -7.24
N ASN A 29 -4.88 10.89 -6.06
CA ASN A 29 -4.83 12.14 -5.28
C ASN A 29 -3.42 12.76 -5.22
N SER A 30 -2.42 12.18 -5.89
CA SER A 30 -1.04 12.66 -5.85
C SER A 30 -0.75 13.64 -7.00
N ASP A 31 0.07 14.66 -6.69
CA ASP A 31 0.70 15.52 -7.71
C ASP A 31 1.81 14.79 -8.49
N LEU A 32 2.21 13.60 -8.04
CA LEU A 32 3.19 12.78 -8.74
C LEU A 32 2.57 12.11 -9.95
N SER A 33 3.31 12.08 -11.05
CA SER A 33 2.92 11.27 -12.20
C SER A 33 2.91 9.79 -11.83
N PHE A 34 2.07 9.05 -12.54
CA PHE A 34 1.98 7.59 -12.42
C PHE A 34 3.34 6.87 -12.50
N TYR A 35 4.24 7.32 -13.38
CA TYR A 35 5.58 6.74 -13.53
C TYR A 35 6.53 7.10 -12.38
N GLN A 36 6.38 8.27 -11.75
CA GLN A 36 7.12 8.62 -10.55
C GLN A 36 6.70 7.72 -9.38
N ILE A 37 5.40 7.48 -9.21
CA ILE A 37 4.88 6.57 -8.18
C ILE A 37 5.39 5.14 -8.42
N ALA A 38 5.34 4.66 -9.66
CA ALA A 38 5.89 3.35 -10.02
C ALA A 38 7.37 3.23 -9.61
N SER A 39 8.16 4.27 -9.86
CA SER A 39 9.57 4.31 -9.50
C SER A 39 9.77 4.29 -7.98
N LEU A 40 8.94 5.00 -7.20
CA LEU A 40 9.01 5.01 -5.73
C LEU A 40 8.74 3.63 -5.10
N VAL A 41 7.89 2.82 -5.72
CA VAL A 41 7.57 1.46 -5.24
C VAL A 41 8.40 0.36 -5.92
N GLY A 42 9.46 0.75 -6.63
CA GLY A 42 10.43 -0.16 -7.24
C GLY A 42 9.87 -0.98 -8.39
N THR A 43 9.04 -0.40 -9.25
CA THR A 43 8.41 -1.09 -10.38
C THR A 43 8.30 -0.21 -11.63
N SER A 44 7.83 -0.79 -12.74
CA SER A 44 7.52 -0.05 -13.97
C SER A 44 6.04 0.38 -14.00
N GLY A 45 5.72 1.41 -14.78
CA GLY A 45 4.32 1.85 -14.95
C GLY A 45 3.40 0.72 -15.44
N THR A 46 3.87 -0.13 -16.35
CA THR A 46 3.10 -1.29 -16.82
C THR A 46 2.74 -2.23 -15.68
N ILE A 47 3.72 -2.58 -14.84
CA ILE A 47 3.49 -3.51 -13.71
C ILE A 47 2.60 -2.86 -12.65
N LEU A 48 2.79 -1.57 -12.36
CA LEU A 48 1.90 -0.82 -11.48
C LEU A 48 0.46 -0.85 -12.00
N SER A 49 0.25 -0.64 -13.30
CA SER A 49 -1.09 -0.70 -13.92
C SER A 49 -1.71 -2.08 -13.76
N MET A 50 -0.94 -3.15 -13.93
CA MET A 50 -1.41 -4.52 -13.72
C MET A 50 -1.81 -4.79 -12.25
N TRP A 51 -1.11 -4.21 -11.28
CA TRP A 51 -1.49 -4.32 -9.87
C TRP A 51 -2.82 -3.62 -9.59
N LEU A 52 -2.98 -2.38 -10.09
CA LEU A 52 -4.23 -1.62 -9.91
C LEU A 52 -5.42 -2.27 -10.63
N ALA A 53 -5.17 -2.91 -11.78
CA ALA A 53 -6.18 -3.68 -12.52
C ALA A 53 -6.43 -5.09 -11.92
N GLY A 54 -5.67 -5.51 -10.91
CA GLY A 54 -5.80 -6.83 -10.29
C GLY A 54 -5.33 -8.00 -11.16
N THR A 55 -4.63 -7.74 -12.27
CA THR A 55 -4.11 -8.77 -13.19
C THR A 55 -2.72 -9.28 -12.79
N ALA A 56 -2.03 -8.57 -11.89
CA ALA A 56 -0.82 -9.03 -11.22
C ALA A 56 -0.83 -8.63 -9.73
N LYS A 57 0.10 -9.19 -8.96
CA LYS A 57 0.26 -8.87 -7.53
C LYS A 57 1.69 -8.39 -7.25
N PRO A 58 1.87 -7.37 -6.39
CA PRO A 58 3.19 -6.96 -5.92
C PRO A 58 3.88 -8.09 -5.14
N GLN A 59 5.20 -8.16 -5.24
CA GLN A 59 6.02 -9.06 -4.44
C GLN A 59 6.24 -8.48 -3.04
N SER A 60 6.78 -9.27 -2.11
CA SER A 60 7.06 -8.84 -0.73
C SER A 60 7.93 -7.57 -0.65
N THR A 61 8.93 -7.45 -1.52
CA THR A 61 9.79 -6.27 -1.61
C THR A 61 9.02 -5.03 -2.06
N ASN A 62 8.14 -5.16 -3.06
CA ASN A 62 7.29 -4.05 -3.50
C ASN A 62 6.27 -3.65 -2.44
N LEU A 63 5.67 -4.62 -1.74
CA LEU A 63 4.74 -4.34 -0.65
C LEU A 63 5.39 -3.50 0.45
N ALA A 64 6.63 -3.80 0.82
CA ALA A 64 7.37 -3.01 1.80
C ALA A 64 7.61 -1.55 1.33
N GLU A 65 7.90 -1.33 0.05
CA GLU A 65 8.05 0.03 -0.48
C GLU A 65 6.71 0.76 -0.58
N ILE A 66 5.62 0.08 -0.95
CA ILE A 66 4.27 0.65 -0.95
C ILE A 66 3.88 1.05 0.47
N GLU A 67 4.11 0.20 1.46
CA GLU A 67 3.81 0.51 2.87
C GLU A 67 4.60 1.72 3.36
N LYS A 68 5.88 1.84 3.01
CA LYS A 68 6.68 3.03 3.34
C LYS A 68 6.12 4.30 2.70
N LEU A 69 5.73 4.22 1.42
CA LEU A 69 5.17 5.34 0.68
C LEU A 69 3.82 5.81 1.27
N LEU A 70 3.04 4.88 1.83
CA LEU A 70 1.71 5.16 2.41
C LEU A 70 1.75 5.67 3.86
N ARG A 71 2.91 5.73 4.51
CA ARG A 71 3.00 6.26 5.88
C ARG A 71 2.73 7.77 5.87
N PRO A 72 2.01 8.30 6.88
CA PRO A 72 1.93 9.74 7.09
C PRO A 72 3.34 10.32 7.25
N GLN A 73 3.61 11.44 6.55
CA GLN A 73 4.83 12.22 6.69
C GLN A 73 4.67 13.29 7.78
#